data_AF-A0A1A6GIE1-F1
#
_entry.id   AF-A0A1A6GIE1-F1
#
_cell.length_a   1.000
_cell.length_b   1.000
_cell.length_c   1.000
_cell.angle_alpha   90.00
_cell.angle_beta   90.00
_cell.angle_gamma   90.00
#
_symmetry.space_group_name_H-M   'P 1'
#
loop_
_entity.id
_entity.type
_entity.pdbx_description
1 polymer ?
#
loop_
_entity_poly.entity_id
_entity_poly.type
_entity_poly.pdbx_seq_one_letter_code
_entity_poly.pdbx_strand_id
1 'polypeptide(L)'
;LFDLVYREETLLNVIKSVTRNGRSIILTAVLALILVYLFSIIGFLFLKDDFTMEVDRLKNRPPVTADEGSEDGIERTCDTLLMCIVTVLNQGLRNGGGVGDVLRRPSKDEPLFAARVVYDLLFFFIVIIIVLNLIFGVIIDTFADLRSEKQKKEEILKTTCFICGLERDKFDNKTVSFEEHIKSEHNMWHYLYFIVLVKVKDPTEYTGPESYVAQMITARDVLALAFYETLNSVKAHGLKDRSWRAEEKFEFHGAWEVLAANTDAPSFMPVQQLAQPELEKNLDWFPRMRAMSLVSNEGDSEQNEIRSLQEKLESTMSLVKQLSGQLAELKEQ
;
A
#
# COMPACT_ATOMS: atom_id res chain seq x y z
N LEU A 1 -16.33 -2.40 -21.17
CA LEU A 1 -14.91 -2.20 -21.57
C LEU A 1 -14.07 -1.70 -20.39
N PHE A 2 -14.45 -0.60 -19.72
CA PHE A 2 -13.73 -0.12 -18.51
C PHE A 2 -13.71 -1.12 -17.34
N ASP A 3 -14.71 -2.00 -17.26
CA ASP A 3 -14.76 -3.08 -16.27
C ASP A 3 -13.61 -4.11 -16.43
N LEU A 4 -13.03 -4.23 -17.64
CA LEU A 4 -11.85 -5.06 -17.89
C LEU A 4 -10.62 -4.52 -17.15
N VAL A 5 -10.50 -3.20 -17.03
CA VAL A 5 -9.39 -2.53 -16.35
C VAL A 5 -9.42 -2.81 -14.85
N TYR A 6 -10.61 -2.90 -14.25
CA TYR A 6 -10.78 -3.23 -12.84
C TYR A 6 -10.58 -4.72 -12.53
N ARG A 7 -10.76 -5.58 -13.53
CA ARG A 7 -10.63 -7.03 -13.36
C ARG A 7 -9.18 -7.52 -13.43
N GLU A 8 -8.31 -6.80 -14.13
CA GLU A 8 -6.92 -7.19 -14.34
C GLU A 8 -5.98 -6.43 -13.39
N GLU A 9 -5.36 -7.16 -12.46
CA GLU A 9 -4.46 -6.58 -11.45
C GLU A 9 -3.25 -5.85 -12.06
N THR A 10 -2.78 -6.30 -13.23
CA THR A 10 -1.64 -5.69 -13.91
C THR A 10 -1.96 -4.28 -14.41
N LEU A 11 -3.14 -4.06 -14.99
CA LEU A 11 -3.57 -2.74 -15.44
C LEU A 11 -3.82 -1.79 -14.27
N LEU A 12 -4.39 -2.29 -13.17
CA LEU A 12 -4.56 -1.49 -11.96
C LEU A 12 -3.24 -0.99 -11.41
N ASN A 13 -2.16 -1.79 -11.48
CA ASN A 13 -0.84 -1.35 -11.04
C ASN A 13 -0.28 -0.20 -11.90
N VAL A 14 -0.56 -0.19 -13.20
CA VAL A 14 -0.17 0.91 -14.11
C VAL A 14 -0.95 2.19 -13.79
N ILE A 15 -2.24 2.08 -13.49
CA ILE A 15 -3.03 3.26 -13.07
C ILE A 15 -2.56 3.76 -11.70
N LYS A 16 -2.23 2.85 -10.80
CA LYS A 16 -1.73 3.16 -9.47
C LYS A 16 -0.39 3.91 -9.52
N SER A 17 0.49 3.63 -10.49
CA SER A 17 1.76 4.37 -10.61
C SER A 17 1.52 5.85 -10.89
N VAL A 18 0.62 6.16 -11.83
CA VAL A 18 0.28 7.56 -12.18
C VAL A 18 -0.51 8.25 -11.05
N THR A 19 -1.42 7.55 -10.39
CA THR A 19 -2.31 8.16 -9.39
C THR A 19 -1.68 8.33 -8.01
N ARG A 20 -0.73 7.46 -7.61
CA ARG A 20 -0.10 7.49 -6.29
C ARG A 20 0.65 8.79 -6.03
N ASN A 21 1.49 9.21 -6.97
CA ASN A 21 2.19 10.49 -6.91
C ASN A 21 1.52 11.52 -7.84
N GLY A 22 0.19 11.45 -8.00
CA GLY A 22 -0.55 12.36 -8.88
C GLY A 22 -0.34 13.84 -8.53
N ARG A 23 -0.11 14.17 -7.25
CA ARG A 23 0.20 15.54 -6.82
C ARG A 23 1.46 16.10 -7.47
N SER A 24 2.55 15.33 -7.52
CA SER A 24 3.79 15.81 -8.15
C SER A 24 3.63 15.93 -9.66
N ILE A 25 2.92 15.00 -10.31
CA ILE A 25 2.60 15.07 -11.76
C ILE A 25 1.74 16.31 -12.08
N ILE A 26 0.74 16.61 -11.25
CA ILE A 26 -0.09 17.81 -11.44
C ILE A 26 0.76 19.08 -11.23
N LEU A 27 1.61 19.11 -10.21
CA LEU A 27 2.50 20.26 -9.98
C LEU A 27 3.49 20.48 -11.13
N THR A 28 4.05 19.41 -11.71
CA THR A 28 4.95 19.50 -12.86
C THR A 28 4.20 19.88 -14.14
N ALA A 29 2.95 19.42 -14.33
CA ALA A 29 2.09 19.86 -15.41
C ALA A 29 1.68 21.34 -15.29
N VAL A 30 1.42 21.82 -14.07
CA VAL A 30 1.17 23.25 -13.81
C VAL A 30 2.43 24.08 -14.09
N LEU A 31 3.61 23.60 -13.68
CA LEU A 31 4.88 24.24 -14.03
C LEU A 31 5.08 24.31 -15.55
N ALA A 32 4.77 23.21 -16.26
CA ALA A 32 4.81 23.16 -17.72
C ALA A 32 3.89 24.22 -18.35
N LEU A 33 2.65 24.31 -17.85
CA LEU A 33 1.66 25.28 -18.33
C LEU A 33 2.11 26.72 -18.06
N ILE A 34 2.70 27.01 -16.90
CA ILE A 34 3.25 28.33 -16.58
C ILE A 34 4.41 28.68 -17.53
N LEU A 35 5.32 27.74 -17.80
CA LEU A 35 6.42 27.98 -18.74
C LEU A 35 5.90 28.23 -20.15
N VAL A 36 4.97 27.41 -20.64
CA VAL A 36 4.32 27.60 -21.95
C VAL A 36 3.61 28.95 -22.01
N TYR A 37 2.95 29.37 -20.93
CA TYR A 37 2.31 30.68 -20.83
C TYR A 37 3.31 31.83 -20.96
N LEU A 38 4.46 31.76 -20.29
CA LEU A 38 5.52 32.77 -20.40
C LEU A 38 6.08 32.86 -21.83
N PHE A 39 6.37 31.72 -22.46
CA PHE A 39 6.79 31.68 -23.86
C PHE A 39 5.70 32.23 -24.79
N SER A 40 4.42 31.95 -24.53
CA SER A 40 3.30 32.47 -25.32
C SER A 40 3.15 33.98 -25.21
N ILE A 41 3.41 34.60 -24.06
CA ILE A 41 3.43 36.07 -23.92
C ILE A 41 4.57 36.65 -24.75
N ILE A 42 5.78 36.08 -24.68
CA ILE A 42 6.93 36.54 -25.47
C ILE A 42 6.63 36.40 -26.96
N GLY A 43 6.05 35.27 -27.38
CA GLY A 43 5.58 35.03 -28.75
C GLY A 43 4.54 36.05 -29.21
N PHE A 44 3.56 36.38 -28.36
CA PHE A 44 2.52 37.35 -28.67
C PHE A 44 3.06 38.79 -28.79
N LEU A 45 4.06 39.17 -27.99
CA LEU A 45 4.61 40.53 -28.01
C LEU A 45 5.59 40.77 -29.16
N PHE A 46 6.46 39.79 -29.47
CA PHE A 46 7.54 39.98 -30.43
C PHE A 46 7.36 39.24 -31.76
N LEU A 47 6.53 38.20 -31.80
CA LEU A 47 6.44 37.26 -32.94
C LEU A 47 5.01 37.05 -33.44
N LYS A 48 4.08 37.96 -33.11
CA LYS A 48 2.65 37.84 -33.45
C LYS A 48 2.41 37.57 -34.94
N ASP A 49 3.14 38.25 -35.81
CA ASP A 49 2.96 38.17 -37.25
C ASP A 49 3.49 36.86 -37.88
N ASP A 50 4.32 36.09 -37.15
CA ASP A 50 4.88 34.82 -37.62
C ASP A 50 4.01 33.60 -37.28
N PHE A 51 2.95 33.78 -36.48
CA PHE A 51 1.96 32.74 -36.15
C PHE A 51 0.89 32.63 -37.23
N THR A 52 1.28 32.09 -38.37
CA THR A 52 0.39 31.77 -39.50
C THR A 52 0.33 30.26 -39.70
N MET A 53 -0.87 29.69 -39.82
CA MET A 53 -1.07 28.25 -40.02
C MET A 53 -1.91 28.00 -41.28
N GLU A 54 -1.56 26.96 -42.03
CA GLU A 54 -2.40 26.44 -43.10
C GLU A 54 -3.60 25.67 -42.49
N VAL A 55 -4.81 26.04 -42.90
CA VAL A 55 -6.09 25.52 -42.45
C VAL A 55 -6.97 25.17 -43.65
N ASP A 56 -7.59 23.99 -43.58
CA ASP A 56 -8.59 23.57 -44.55
C ASP A 56 -9.95 24.20 -44.21
N ARG A 57 -10.41 25.14 -45.05
CA ARG A 57 -11.71 25.78 -44.85
C ARG A 57 -12.86 24.80 -45.14
N LEU A 58 -13.76 24.64 -44.18
CA LEU A 58 -15.01 23.87 -44.35
C LEU A 58 -15.87 24.49 -45.47
N LYS A 59 -16.17 23.70 -46.50
CA LYS A 59 -16.86 24.09 -47.76
C LYS A 59 -18.26 24.72 -47.66
N ASN A 60 -18.82 24.94 -46.47
CA ASN A 60 -20.22 25.32 -46.28
C ASN A 60 -20.47 26.76 -45.78
N ARG A 61 -19.49 27.68 -45.87
CA ARG A 61 -19.76 29.11 -45.67
C ARG A 61 -20.11 29.75 -47.02
N PRO A 62 -21.28 30.41 -47.18
CA PRO A 62 -21.54 31.16 -48.41
C PRO A 62 -20.51 32.30 -48.52
N PRO A 63 -20.00 32.59 -49.73
CA PRO A 63 -19.00 33.62 -49.91
C PRO A 63 -19.65 34.98 -49.63
N VAL A 64 -19.27 35.60 -48.52
CA VAL A 64 -19.44 37.05 -48.39
C VAL A 64 -18.31 37.63 -49.23
N THR A 65 -18.72 38.25 -50.33
CA THR A 65 -17.93 38.95 -51.37
C THR A 65 -17.08 38.05 -52.28
N ALA A 66 -17.52 38.00 -53.54
CA ALA A 66 -16.70 37.60 -54.67
C ALA A 66 -15.57 38.61 -54.83
N ASP A 67 -14.38 38.26 -54.35
CA ASP A 67 -13.15 38.75 -54.90
C ASP A 67 -12.29 37.52 -55.23
N GLU A 68 -11.96 37.39 -56.50
CA GLU A 68 -11.15 36.32 -57.04
C GLU A 68 -9.69 36.55 -56.62
N GLY A 69 -9.08 35.58 -55.93
CA GLY A 69 -7.62 35.50 -55.82
C GLY A 69 -7.04 35.47 -54.41
N SER A 70 -7.16 34.32 -53.73
CA SER A 70 -6.01 33.66 -53.09
C SER A 70 -6.41 32.26 -52.63
N GLU A 71 -5.74 31.25 -53.21
CA GLU A 71 -5.80 29.84 -52.84
C GLU A 71 -5.09 29.54 -51.51
N ASP A 72 -4.80 30.57 -50.71
CA ASP A 72 -3.93 30.43 -49.57
C ASP A 72 -4.80 30.22 -48.33
N GLY A 73 -4.99 28.95 -47.97
CA GLY A 73 -5.60 28.52 -46.72
C GLY A 73 -4.81 28.93 -45.48
N ILE A 74 -4.13 30.07 -45.47
CA ILE A 74 -3.27 30.52 -44.37
C ILE A 74 -4.06 31.47 -43.46
N GLU A 75 -4.25 31.08 -42.20
CA GLU A 75 -4.93 31.90 -41.18
C GLU A 75 -3.98 32.25 -40.03
N ARG A 76 -4.17 33.44 -39.44
CA ARG A 76 -3.40 33.92 -38.28
C ARG A 76 -4.03 33.38 -37.00
N THR A 77 -3.25 32.62 -36.22
CA THR A 77 -3.77 31.90 -35.05
C THR A 77 -3.50 32.62 -33.72
N CYS A 78 -2.64 33.64 -33.69
CA CYS A 78 -2.21 34.35 -32.46
C CYS A 78 -2.75 35.79 -32.37
N ASP A 79 -4.03 36.03 -32.70
CA ASP A 79 -4.63 37.37 -32.56
C ASP A 79 -4.98 37.75 -31.12
N THR A 80 -5.32 36.76 -30.30
CA THR A 80 -5.56 36.92 -28.86
C THR A 80 -4.56 36.07 -28.07
N LEU A 81 -4.21 36.51 -26.86
CA LEU A 81 -3.28 35.78 -25.99
C LEU A 81 -3.77 34.35 -25.73
N LEU A 82 -5.08 34.17 -25.55
CA LEU A 82 -5.67 32.85 -25.29
C LEU A 82 -5.53 31.91 -26.50
N MET A 83 -5.80 32.38 -27.72
CA MET A 83 -5.58 31.58 -28.93
C MET A 83 -4.10 31.23 -29.08
N CYS A 84 -3.19 32.18 -28.81
CA CYS A 84 -1.76 31.93 -28.87
C CYS A 84 -1.30 30.83 -27.91
N ILE A 85 -1.77 30.86 -26.66
CA ILE A 85 -1.49 29.81 -25.67
C ILE A 85 -2.00 28.45 -26.14
N VAL A 86 -3.24 28.39 -26.65
CA VAL A 86 -3.83 27.15 -27.15
C VAL A 86 -3.04 26.61 -28.35
N THR A 87 -2.61 27.47 -29.27
CA THR A 87 -1.79 27.09 -30.43
C THR A 87 -0.42 26.55 -30.00
N VAL A 88 0.28 27.24 -29.10
CA VAL A 88 1.59 26.79 -28.60
C VAL A 88 1.46 25.49 -27.80
N LEU A 89 0.41 25.35 -26.98
CA LEU A 89 0.17 24.15 -26.18
C LEU A 89 -0.21 22.95 -27.04
N ASN A 90 -1.14 23.12 -27.98
CA ASN A 90 -1.61 22.01 -28.81
C ASN A 90 -0.59 21.66 -29.88
N GLN A 91 -0.15 22.62 -30.69
CA GLN A 91 0.70 22.36 -31.84
C GLN A 91 2.18 22.32 -31.46
N GLY A 92 2.62 23.20 -30.56
CA GLY A 92 4.02 23.27 -30.13
C GLY A 92 4.49 22.10 -29.26
N LEU A 93 3.64 21.57 -28.37
CA LEU A 93 3.99 20.39 -27.55
C LEU A 93 3.76 19.07 -28.28
N ARG A 94 2.70 18.96 -29.10
CA ARG A 94 2.29 17.69 -29.71
C ARG A 94 3.14 17.29 -30.92
N ASN A 95 3.63 18.27 -31.69
CA ASN A 95 4.44 17.99 -32.88
C ASN A 95 5.87 17.52 -32.55
N GLY A 96 6.30 17.59 -31.29
CA GLY A 96 7.57 17.05 -30.82
C GLY A 96 8.83 17.86 -31.17
N GLY A 97 8.83 18.65 -32.26
CA GLY A 97 9.94 19.54 -32.62
C GLY A 97 9.87 20.94 -32.01
N GLY A 98 8.82 21.23 -31.24
CA GLY A 98 8.62 22.50 -30.56
C GLY A 98 7.78 23.50 -31.36
N VAL A 99 7.70 24.73 -30.86
CA VAL A 99 6.89 25.79 -31.48
C VAL A 99 7.47 26.27 -32.82
N GLY A 100 8.78 26.10 -33.04
CA GLY A 100 9.48 26.49 -34.27
C GLY A 100 8.93 25.88 -35.56
N ASP A 101 8.37 24.67 -35.48
CA ASP A 101 7.79 23.97 -36.64
C ASP A 101 6.43 24.53 -37.08
N VAL A 102 5.78 25.30 -36.20
CA VAL A 102 4.44 25.87 -36.44
C VAL A 102 4.54 27.25 -37.05
N LEU A 103 5.59 27.99 -36.71
CA LEU A 103 5.79 29.34 -37.22
C LEU A 103 6.40 29.31 -38.62
N ARG A 104 6.15 30.40 -39.35
CA ARG A 104 6.77 30.65 -40.64
C ARG A 104 8.30 30.64 -40.51
N ARG A 105 8.97 30.02 -41.48
CA ARG A 105 10.44 30.01 -41.58
C ARG A 105 10.93 31.44 -41.92
N PRO A 106 11.74 32.08 -41.06
CA PRO A 106 12.21 33.45 -41.29
C PRO A 106 13.28 33.50 -42.40
N SER A 107 13.40 34.65 -43.09
CA SER A 107 14.52 34.89 -44.01
C SER A 107 15.80 35.25 -43.24
N LYS A 108 16.97 35.03 -43.85
CA LYS A 108 18.29 35.36 -43.27
C LYS A 108 18.52 36.86 -43.08
N ASP A 109 17.79 37.68 -43.83
CA ASP A 109 17.97 39.14 -43.87
C ASP A 109 17.15 39.88 -42.79
N GLU A 110 16.29 39.15 -42.05
CA GLU A 110 15.47 39.73 -40.99
C GLU A 110 16.31 39.97 -39.73
N PRO A 111 16.28 41.18 -39.12
CA PRO A 111 17.09 41.52 -37.95
C PRO A 111 16.75 40.66 -36.71
N LEU A 112 15.55 40.06 -36.69
CA LEU A 112 15.05 39.19 -35.62
C LEU A 112 15.36 37.70 -35.83
N PHE A 113 16.08 37.33 -36.90
CA PHE A 113 16.41 35.93 -37.21
C PHE A 113 17.12 35.22 -36.06
N ALA A 114 18.15 35.85 -35.48
CA ALA A 114 18.92 35.25 -34.39
C ALA A 114 18.08 35.10 -33.10
N ALA A 115 17.28 36.11 -32.76
CA ALA A 115 16.39 36.07 -31.60
C ALA A 115 15.33 34.96 -31.76
N ARG A 116 14.79 34.79 -32.97
CA ARG A 116 13.84 33.73 -33.33
C ARG A 116 14.43 32.33 -33.11
N VAL A 117 15.64 32.08 -33.63
CA VAL A 117 16.32 30.78 -33.47
C VAL A 117 16.59 30.47 -32.00
N VAL A 118 17.04 31.46 -31.22
CA VAL A 118 17.26 31.29 -29.77
C VAL A 118 15.95 30.97 -29.05
N TYR A 119 14.86 31.65 -29.39
CA TYR A 119 13.54 31.38 -28.82
C TYR A 119 13.08 29.93 -29.09
N ASP A 120 13.22 29.45 -30.33
CA ASP A 120 12.81 28.10 -30.72
C ASP A 120 13.67 27.03 -30.01
N LEU A 121 14.99 27.22 -29.93
CA LEU A 121 15.89 26.31 -29.23
C LEU A 121 15.63 26.28 -27.72
N LEU A 122 15.39 27.45 -27.10
CA LEU A 122 15.05 27.52 -25.67
C LEU A 122 13.74 26.81 -25.36
N PHE A 123 12.71 27.00 -26.20
CA PHE A 123 11.45 26.29 -26.05
C PHE A 123 11.64 24.77 -26.15
N PHE A 124 12.40 24.30 -27.14
CA PHE A 124 12.66 22.88 -27.34
C PHE A 124 13.40 22.25 -26.15
N PHE A 125 14.53 22.84 -25.73
CA PHE A 125 15.31 22.27 -24.62
C PHE A 125 14.58 22.35 -23.28
N ILE A 126 13.95 23.47 -22.97
CA ILE A 126 13.32 23.65 -21.65
C ILE A 126 11.99 22.89 -21.59
N VAL A 127 11.09 23.10 -22.54
CA VAL A 127 9.72 22.61 -22.42
C VAL A 127 9.60 21.16 -22.91
N ILE A 128 10.23 20.81 -24.03
CA ILE A 128 10.12 19.45 -24.57
C ILE A 128 11.11 18.52 -23.85
N ILE A 129 12.41 18.84 -23.87
CA ILE A 129 13.43 17.91 -23.33
C ILE A 129 13.39 17.84 -21.81
N ILE A 130 13.36 18.96 -21.09
CA ILE A 130 13.43 18.92 -19.62
C ILE A 130 12.06 18.59 -19.03
N VAL A 131 11.02 19.37 -19.32
CA VAL A 131 9.73 19.24 -18.63
C VAL A 131 8.99 17.95 -18.99
N LEU A 132 8.92 17.57 -20.28
CA LEU A 132 8.20 16.35 -20.67
C LEU A 132 8.89 15.08 -20.15
N ASN A 133 10.24 15.02 -20.22
CA ASN A 133 10.99 13.89 -19.67
C ASN A 133 10.97 13.86 -18.14
N LEU A 134 10.81 14.99 -17.46
CA LEU A 134 10.60 15.03 -16.01
C LEU A 134 9.27 14.36 -15.64
N ILE A 135 8.18 14.62 -16.38
CA ILE A 135 6.89 13.95 -16.15
C ILE A 135 7.02 12.42 -16.31
N PHE A 136 7.65 11.96 -17.39
CA PHE A 136 7.91 10.52 -17.56
C PHE A 136 8.85 9.97 -16.48
N GLY A 137 9.85 10.74 -16.06
CA GLY A 137 10.77 10.39 -14.98
C GLY A 137 10.04 10.11 -13.67
N VAL A 138 9.11 10.98 -13.27
CA VAL A 138 8.28 10.78 -12.07
C VAL A 138 7.41 9.52 -12.19
N ILE A 139 6.84 9.25 -13.36
CA ILE A 139 6.04 8.04 -13.59
C ILE A 139 6.93 6.77 -13.49
N ILE A 140 8.13 6.78 -14.06
CA ILE A 140 9.06 5.64 -13.97
C ILE A 140 9.50 5.39 -12.53
N ASP A 141 9.79 6.45 -11.78
CA ASP A 141 10.16 6.39 -10.36
C ASP A 141 9.04 5.76 -9.52
N THR A 142 7.79 6.21 -9.72
CA THR A 142 6.63 5.60 -9.04
C THR A 142 6.42 4.13 -9.35
N PHE A 143 6.77 3.71 -10.57
CA PHE A 143 6.66 2.30 -10.97
C PHE A 143 7.74 1.45 -10.29
N ALA A 144 8.95 1.98 -10.15
CA ALA A 144 10.03 1.35 -9.39
C ALA A 144 9.67 1.22 -7.90
N ASP A 145 9.06 2.25 -7.30
CA ASP A 145 8.59 2.22 -5.92
C ASP A 145 7.52 1.15 -5.68
N LEU A 146 6.49 1.10 -6.54
CA LEU A 146 5.42 0.11 -6.43
C LEU A 146 5.94 -1.33 -6.54
N ARG A 147 6.93 -1.55 -7.41
CA ARG A 147 7.59 -2.84 -7.54
C ARG A 147 8.37 -3.20 -6.27
N SER A 148 9.13 -2.26 -5.73
CA SER A 148 9.95 -2.46 -4.52
C SER A 148 9.07 -2.73 -3.30
N GLU A 149 7.95 -2.02 -3.16
CA GLU A 149 6.98 -2.29 -2.09
C GLU A 149 6.29 -3.64 -2.21
N LYS A 150 5.89 -4.03 -3.42
CA LYS A 150 5.30 -5.36 -3.64
C LYS A 150 6.29 -6.45 -3.24
N GLN A 151 7.54 -6.32 -3.68
CA GLN A 151 8.61 -7.25 -3.32
C GLN A 151 8.85 -7.28 -1.81
N LYS A 152 8.93 -6.13 -1.14
CA LYS A 152 9.08 -6.05 0.32
C LYS A 152 7.92 -6.71 1.06
N LYS A 153 6.67 -6.54 0.61
CA LYS A 153 5.51 -7.20 1.21
C LYS A 153 5.56 -8.72 1.03
N GLU A 154 5.91 -9.19 -0.16
CA GLU A 154 6.08 -10.62 -0.43
C GLU A 154 7.23 -11.24 0.37
N GLU A 155 8.31 -10.50 0.58
CA GLU A 155 9.42 -10.90 1.44
C GLU A 155 8.96 -11.04 2.88
N ILE A 156 8.36 -10.00 3.47
CA ILE A 156 7.83 -10.03 4.85
C ILE A 156 6.87 -11.22 5.03
N LEU A 157 5.96 -11.47 4.08
CA LEU A 157 5.01 -12.59 4.15
C LEU A 157 5.71 -13.96 4.16
N LYS A 158 6.88 -14.09 3.53
CA LYS A 158 7.65 -15.35 3.44
C LYS A 158 8.63 -15.52 4.59
N THR A 159 9.19 -14.43 5.10
CA THR A 159 10.28 -14.46 6.09
C THR A 159 9.80 -14.19 7.50
N THR A 160 8.62 -13.62 7.70
CA THR A 160 8.08 -13.33 9.04
C THR A 160 6.80 -14.11 9.30
N CYS A 161 6.60 -14.57 10.53
CA CYS A 161 5.37 -15.23 10.93
C CYS A 161 4.25 -14.20 11.14
N PHE A 162 3.08 -14.43 10.53
CA PHE A 162 1.95 -13.50 10.56
C PHE A 162 1.40 -13.22 11.97
N ILE A 163 1.47 -14.21 12.87
CA ILE A 163 0.89 -14.10 14.22
C ILE A 163 1.88 -13.44 15.18
N CYS A 164 3.08 -14.01 15.33
CA CYS A 164 4.04 -13.55 16.33
C CYS A 164 5.03 -12.49 15.81
N GLY A 165 5.15 -12.28 14.50
CA GLY A 165 6.10 -11.33 13.91
C GLY A 165 7.57 -11.75 13.97
N LEU A 166 7.87 -13.00 14.33
CA LEU A 166 9.23 -13.50 14.35
C LEU A 166 9.74 -13.79 12.94
N GLU A 167 10.98 -13.39 12.69
CA GLU A 167 11.71 -13.68 11.46
C GLU A 167 12.15 -15.15 11.40
N ARG A 168 12.29 -15.66 10.18
CA ARG A 168 12.69 -17.05 9.86
C ARG A 168 14.05 -17.41 10.45
N ASP A 169 14.96 -16.44 10.52
CA ASP A 169 16.32 -16.57 11.05
C ASP A 169 16.38 -17.11 12.49
N LYS A 170 15.33 -16.86 13.30
CA LYS A 170 15.27 -17.32 14.71
C LYS A 170 15.05 -18.83 14.84
N PHE A 171 14.59 -19.49 13.79
CA PHE A 171 14.23 -20.90 13.79
C PHE A 171 15.32 -21.81 13.19
N ASP A 172 16.29 -21.24 12.46
CA ASP A 172 17.32 -22.02 11.71
C ASP A 172 18.21 -22.89 12.61
N ASN A 173 18.35 -22.55 13.90
CA ASN A 173 19.17 -23.27 14.88
C ASN A 173 18.33 -23.92 16.01
N LYS A 174 17.04 -24.16 15.77
CA LYS A 174 16.10 -24.70 16.77
C LYS A 174 15.52 -26.03 16.30
N THR A 175 14.91 -26.75 17.24
CA THR A 175 14.27 -28.06 16.99
C THR A 175 13.04 -27.94 16.09
N VAL A 176 12.36 -26.80 16.14
CA VAL A 176 11.18 -26.49 15.34
C VAL A 176 11.59 -25.59 14.17
N SER A 177 11.30 -26.03 12.93
CA SER A 177 11.53 -25.23 11.72
C SER A 177 10.47 -24.14 11.56
N PHE A 178 10.78 -23.11 10.76
CA PHE A 178 9.83 -22.03 10.47
C PHE A 178 8.54 -22.56 9.79
N GLU A 179 8.67 -23.52 8.88
CA GLU A 179 7.54 -24.13 8.18
C GLU A 179 6.63 -24.96 9.11
N GLU A 180 7.21 -25.63 10.11
CA GLU A 180 6.47 -26.32 11.17
C GLU A 180 5.73 -25.28 12.03
N HIS A 181 6.45 -24.25 12.50
CA HIS A 181 5.93 -23.17 13.33
C HIS A 181 4.69 -22.50 12.72
N ILE A 182 4.69 -22.14 11.43
CA ILE A 182 3.53 -21.48 10.78
C ILE A 182 2.36 -22.45 10.49
N LYS A 183 2.60 -23.77 10.44
CA LYS A 183 1.58 -24.77 10.08
C LYS A 183 0.89 -25.38 11.29
N SER A 184 1.65 -25.70 12.34
CA SER A 184 1.16 -26.41 13.52
C SER A 184 0.97 -25.48 14.72
N GLU A 185 1.94 -24.61 15.04
CA GLU A 185 1.86 -23.71 16.19
C GLU A 185 1.04 -22.44 15.89
N HIS A 186 1.44 -21.68 14.87
CA HIS A 186 0.90 -20.37 14.51
C HIS A 186 0.15 -20.40 13.17
N ASN A 187 -0.79 -21.32 13.05
CA ASN A 187 -1.66 -21.39 11.88
C ASN A 187 -2.77 -20.33 11.95
N MET A 188 -2.78 -19.41 10.97
CA MET A 188 -3.78 -18.33 10.91
C MET A 188 -5.23 -18.81 10.96
N TRP A 189 -5.54 -19.99 10.40
CA TRP A 189 -6.90 -20.53 10.36
C TRP A 189 -7.34 -21.10 11.70
N HIS A 190 -6.42 -21.66 12.50
CA HIS A 190 -6.77 -22.15 13.84
C HIS A 190 -7.23 -21.01 14.75
N TYR A 191 -6.61 -19.83 14.65
CA TYR A 191 -7.07 -18.62 15.35
C TYR A 191 -8.48 -18.20 14.90
N LEU A 192 -8.76 -18.26 13.59
CA LEU A 192 -10.10 -17.96 13.07
C LEU A 192 -11.15 -18.93 13.60
N TYR A 193 -10.87 -20.23 13.56
CA TYR A 193 -11.78 -21.26 14.07
C TYR A 193 -12.02 -21.11 15.57
N PHE A 194 -10.99 -20.78 16.34
CA PHE A 194 -11.13 -20.53 17.78
C PHE A 194 -12.03 -19.33 18.08
N ILE A 195 -11.91 -18.23 17.32
CA ILE A 195 -12.79 -17.06 17.47
C ILE A 195 -14.25 -17.42 17.16
N VAL A 196 -14.49 -18.17 16.07
CA VAL A 196 -15.84 -18.63 15.70
C VAL A 196 -16.40 -19.58 16.77
N LEU A 197 -15.59 -20.51 17.28
CA LEU A 197 -15.96 -21.43 18.35
C LEU A 197 -16.41 -20.66 19.60
N VAL A 198 -15.61 -19.70 20.07
CA VAL A 198 -15.96 -18.89 21.24
C VAL A 198 -17.27 -18.11 21.03
N LYS A 199 -17.54 -17.63 19.81
CA LYS A 199 -18.79 -16.91 19.51
C LYS A 199 -20.04 -17.78 19.45
N VAL A 200 -19.92 -19.06 19.06
CA VAL A 200 -21.07 -19.97 18.88
C VAL A 200 -21.32 -20.84 20.11
N LYS A 201 -20.25 -21.17 20.85
CA LYS A 201 -20.32 -22.03 22.04
C LYS A 201 -21.04 -21.31 23.19
N ASP A 202 -21.81 -22.06 23.98
CA ASP A 202 -22.53 -21.52 25.12
C ASP A 202 -21.56 -20.98 26.19
N PRO A 203 -21.79 -19.77 26.75
CA PRO A 203 -20.90 -19.18 27.74
C PRO A 203 -20.71 -20.01 29.02
N THR A 204 -21.67 -20.86 29.36
CA THR A 204 -21.58 -21.74 30.54
C THR A 204 -20.64 -22.93 30.33
N GLU A 205 -20.29 -23.25 29.08
CA GLU A 205 -19.40 -24.35 28.71
C GLU A 205 -17.97 -23.90 28.40
N TYR A 206 -17.69 -22.60 28.54
CA TYR A 206 -16.35 -22.08 28.29
C TYR A 206 -15.33 -22.67 29.26
N THR A 207 -14.17 -23.06 28.72
CA THR A 207 -13.00 -23.33 29.55
C THR A 207 -12.44 -22.03 30.13
N GLY A 208 -11.53 -22.11 31.12
CA GLY A 208 -10.90 -20.91 31.71
C GLY A 208 -10.26 -19.97 30.66
N PRO A 209 -9.41 -20.48 29.75
CA PRO A 209 -8.84 -19.69 28.66
C PRO A 209 -9.88 -19.16 27.66
N GLU A 210 -10.89 -19.96 27.32
CA GLU A 210 -11.99 -19.52 26.44
C GLU A 210 -12.77 -18.37 27.06
N SER A 211 -13.07 -18.44 28.36
CA SER A 211 -13.76 -17.39 29.11
C SER A 211 -12.95 -16.08 29.10
N TYR A 212 -11.63 -16.18 29.30
CA TYR A 212 -10.73 -15.03 29.23
C TYR A 212 -10.74 -14.38 27.85
N VAL A 213 -10.61 -15.18 26.78
CA VAL A 213 -10.63 -14.66 25.40
C VAL A 213 -12.02 -14.11 25.05
N ALA A 214 -13.10 -14.75 25.49
CA ALA A 214 -14.48 -14.29 25.30
C ALA A 214 -14.72 -12.92 25.95
N GLN A 215 -14.18 -12.69 27.15
CA GLN A 215 -14.23 -11.39 27.82
C GLN A 215 -13.46 -10.33 27.02
N MET A 216 -12.28 -10.67 26.52
CA MET A 216 -11.45 -9.76 25.72
C MET A 216 -12.08 -9.42 24.35
N ILE A 217 -12.79 -10.37 23.74
CA ILE A 217 -13.52 -10.17 22.47
C ILE A 217 -14.81 -9.38 22.69
N THR A 218 -15.59 -9.71 23.72
CA THR A 218 -16.87 -9.04 24.04
C THR A 218 -16.66 -7.58 24.48
N ALA A 219 -15.51 -7.26 25.07
CA ALA A 219 -15.10 -5.87 25.34
C ALA A 219 -14.93 -5.02 24.05
N ARG A 220 -15.03 -5.62 22.87
CA ARG A 220 -14.65 -5.03 21.58
C ARG A 220 -15.65 -5.34 20.46
N ASP A 221 -16.95 -5.14 20.69
CA ASP A 221 -18.04 -5.24 19.67
C ASP A 221 -17.91 -4.27 18.47
N VAL A 222 -16.70 -3.81 18.16
CA VAL A 222 -16.27 -3.09 16.96
C VAL A 222 -15.54 -4.02 15.97
N LEU A 223 -14.99 -5.17 16.42
CA LEU A 223 -14.29 -6.12 15.54
C LEU A 223 -15.22 -6.99 14.69
N ALA A 224 -16.48 -7.17 15.10
CA ALA A 224 -17.50 -7.88 14.33
C ALA A 224 -17.73 -7.23 12.95
N LEU A 225 -17.66 -5.90 12.87
CA LEU A 225 -17.79 -5.14 11.62
C LEU A 225 -16.56 -5.31 10.71
N ALA A 226 -15.34 -5.23 11.27
CA ALA A 226 -14.11 -5.42 10.49
C ALA A 226 -13.97 -6.85 9.96
N PHE A 227 -14.47 -7.85 10.71
CA PHE A 227 -14.52 -9.25 10.28
C PHE A 227 -15.56 -9.49 9.17
N TYR A 228 -16.72 -8.81 9.23
CA TYR A 228 -17.74 -8.90 8.18
C TYR A 228 -17.22 -8.36 6.84
N GLU A 229 -16.47 -7.26 6.85
CA GLU A 229 -15.84 -6.71 5.64
C GLU A 229 -14.71 -7.60 5.08
N THR A 230 -13.86 -8.17 5.94
CA THR A 230 -12.80 -9.09 5.50
C THR A 230 -13.36 -10.41 4.95
N LEU A 231 -14.40 -10.97 5.55
CA LEU A 231 -15.07 -12.18 5.05
C LEU A 231 -15.83 -11.92 3.74
N ASN A 232 -16.47 -10.76 3.57
CA ASN A 232 -17.07 -10.38 2.29
C ASN A 232 -16.00 -10.14 1.20
N SER A 233 -14.83 -9.61 1.57
CA SER A 233 -13.69 -9.49 0.65
C SER A 233 -13.14 -10.86 0.22
N VAL A 234 -13.12 -11.85 1.11
CA VAL A 234 -12.75 -13.25 0.79
C VAL A 234 -13.79 -13.91 -0.13
N LYS A 235 -15.09 -13.59 0.05
CA LYS A 235 -16.18 -14.05 -0.83
C LYS A 235 -16.10 -13.42 -2.23
N ALA A 236 -15.66 -12.17 -2.34
CA ALA A 236 -15.56 -11.43 -3.61
C ALA A 236 -14.36 -11.84 -4.48
N HIS A 237 -13.24 -12.24 -3.88
CA HIS A 237 -11.98 -12.51 -4.61
C HIS A 237 -11.73 -13.98 -5.01
N GLY A 238 -12.70 -14.88 -4.83
CA GLY A 238 -12.66 -16.19 -5.47
C GLY A 238 -11.62 -17.16 -4.91
N LEU A 239 -12.04 -17.97 -3.94
CA LEU A 239 -11.50 -19.31 -3.73
C LEU A 239 -11.84 -20.17 -4.96
N LYS A 240 -11.08 -20.01 -6.05
CA LYS A 240 -11.25 -20.82 -7.27
C LYS A 240 -10.39 -22.08 -7.28
N ASP A 241 -9.60 -22.36 -6.23
CA ASP A 241 -8.60 -23.43 -6.34
C ASP A 241 -8.27 -24.19 -5.05
N ARG A 242 -9.29 -24.61 -4.28
CA ARG A 242 -9.15 -25.79 -3.41
C ARG A 242 -10.45 -26.58 -3.43
N SER A 243 -10.33 -27.86 -3.77
CA SER A 243 -11.38 -28.86 -3.67
C SER A 243 -11.78 -29.04 -2.19
N TRP A 244 -12.76 -28.29 -1.72
CA TRP A 244 -13.36 -28.50 -0.40
C TRP A 244 -14.14 -29.82 -0.38
N ARG A 245 -14.02 -30.61 0.70
CA ARG A 245 -14.90 -31.78 0.90
C ARG A 245 -16.32 -31.30 1.21
N ALA A 246 -17.33 -32.02 0.73
CA ALA A 246 -18.74 -31.62 0.82
C ALA A 246 -19.23 -31.44 2.27
N GLU A 247 -18.62 -32.13 3.23
CA GLU A 247 -18.92 -32.04 4.66
C GLU A 247 -18.52 -30.67 5.26
N GLU A 248 -17.39 -30.08 4.84
CA GLU A 248 -16.91 -28.77 5.32
C GLU A 248 -17.79 -27.61 4.83
N LYS A 249 -18.45 -27.77 3.68
CA LYS A 249 -19.39 -26.77 3.13
C LYS A 249 -20.69 -26.67 3.94
N PHE A 250 -21.12 -27.76 4.59
CA PHE A 250 -22.42 -27.82 5.26
C PHE A 250 -22.37 -27.18 6.65
N GLU A 251 -21.27 -27.37 7.40
CA GLU A 251 -21.06 -26.73 8.69
C GLU A 251 -20.90 -25.21 8.59
N PHE A 252 -20.22 -24.72 7.54
CA PHE A 252 -20.00 -23.28 7.32
C PHE A 252 -21.29 -22.53 6.96
N HIS A 253 -22.23 -23.17 6.26
CA HIS A 253 -23.51 -22.56 5.89
C HIS A 253 -24.49 -22.52 7.07
N GLY A 254 -24.50 -23.56 7.91
CA GLY A 254 -25.32 -23.60 9.13
C GLY A 254 -24.86 -22.60 10.20
N ALA A 255 -23.54 -22.46 10.41
CA ALA A 255 -22.99 -21.47 11.34
C ALA A 255 -23.26 -20.01 10.90
N TRP A 256 -23.36 -19.77 9.58
CA TRP A 256 -23.65 -18.45 9.02
C TRP A 256 -25.10 -18.00 9.24
N GLU A 257 -26.09 -18.88 9.07
CA GLU A 257 -27.51 -18.54 9.33
C GLU A 257 -27.75 -18.20 10.81
N VAL A 258 -27.04 -18.86 11.72
CA VAL A 258 -27.10 -18.59 13.17
C VAL A 258 -26.44 -17.25 13.54
N LEU A 259 -25.31 -16.91 12.91
CA LEU A 259 -24.64 -15.62 13.11
C LEU A 259 -25.43 -14.43 12.54
N ALA A 260 -26.10 -14.60 11.39
CA ALA A 260 -26.93 -13.56 10.79
C ALA A 260 -28.24 -13.31 11.56
N ALA A 261 -28.75 -14.31 12.28
CA ALA A 261 -29.98 -14.21 13.07
C ALA A 261 -29.79 -13.52 14.44
N ASN A 262 -28.56 -13.48 14.98
CA ASN A 262 -28.26 -12.96 16.32
C ASN A 262 -27.59 -11.57 16.33
N THR A 263 -27.46 -10.90 15.19
CA THR A 263 -26.96 -9.52 15.12
C THR A 263 -28.13 -8.53 15.13
N ASP A 264 -28.60 -8.16 16.32
CA ASP A 264 -29.30 -6.90 16.51
C ASP A 264 -28.30 -5.77 16.26
N ALA A 265 -28.21 -5.30 15.02
CA ALA A 265 -27.23 -4.31 14.58
C ALA A 265 -27.45 -2.97 15.30
N PRO A 266 -26.49 -2.46 16.11
CA PRO A 266 -26.54 -1.07 16.54
C PRO A 266 -26.22 -0.17 15.34
N SER A 267 -26.96 0.93 15.24
CA SER A 267 -26.81 1.97 14.23
C SER A 267 -25.37 2.47 14.09
N PHE A 268 -24.86 2.43 12.85
CA PHE A 268 -23.65 3.06 12.31
C PHE A 268 -22.96 4.11 13.19
N MET A 269 -21.74 3.81 13.66
CA MET A 269 -20.73 4.81 14.00
C MET A 269 -19.67 4.90 12.89
N PRO A 270 -19.15 6.10 12.55
CA PRO A 270 -18.14 6.26 11.50
C PRO A 270 -16.76 5.71 11.93
N VAL A 271 -16.06 5.09 10.98
CA VAL A 271 -14.73 4.46 11.10
C VAL A 271 -13.61 5.41 11.56
N GLN A 272 -13.86 6.72 11.63
CA GLN A 272 -12.86 7.74 11.95
C GLN A 272 -12.41 7.79 13.43
N GLN A 273 -13.05 7.05 14.34
CA GLN A 273 -12.81 7.14 15.79
C GLN A 273 -11.94 6.01 16.37
N LEU A 274 -11.26 5.22 15.53
CA LEU A 274 -10.48 4.02 15.92
C LEU A 274 -9.03 4.29 16.36
N ALA A 275 -8.63 5.55 16.58
CA ALA A 275 -7.32 5.90 17.13
C ALA A 275 -7.44 6.31 18.61
N GLN A 276 -7.71 5.34 19.48
CA GLN A 276 -7.62 5.53 20.93
C GLN A 276 -6.54 4.61 21.53
N PRO A 277 -5.72 5.09 22.48
CA PRO A 277 -4.67 4.31 23.15
C PRO A 277 -5.20 3.19 24.06
N GLU A 278 -6.51 3.11 24.30
CA GLU A 278 -7.14 1.99 25.00
C GLU A 278 -7.38 0.76 24.09
N LEU A 279 -7.25 0.90 22.76
CA LEU A 279 -7.46 -0.16 21.78
C LEU A 279 -6.36 -1.25 21.81
N GLU A 280 -5.15 -0.91 22.25
CA GLU A 280 -4.00 -1.83 22.25
C GLU A 280 -4.06 -2.86 23.40
N LYS A 281 -4.62 -2.49 24.56
CA LYS A 281 -4.64 -3.33 25.77
C LYS A 281 -5.49 -4.61 25.65
N ASN A 282 -6.42 -4.67 24.69
CA ASN A 282 -7.35 -5.82 24.56
C ASN A 282 -6.90 -6.86 23.51
N LEU A 283 -5.69 -6.74 22.96
CA LEU A 283 -5.09 -7.71 22.03
C LEU A 283 -3.94 -8.52 22.64
N ASP A 284 -3.74 -8.41 23.95
CA ASP A 284 -2.60 -9.03 24.65
C ASP A 284 -2.68 -10.56 24.69
N TRP A 285 -3.84 -11.13 24.37
CA TRP A 285 -4.01 -12.57 24.23
C TRP A 285 -3.39 -13.15 22.95
N PHE A 286 -3.07 -12.31 21.94
CA PHE A 286 -2.28 -12.74 20.79
C PHE A 286 -0.78 -12.72 21.13
N PRO A 287 -0.01 -13.76 20.78
CA PRO A 287 1.42 -13.77 21.02
C PRO A 287 2.11 -12.72 20.14
N ARG A 288 2.86 -11.80 20.76
CA ARG A 288 3.65 -10.77 20.08
C ARG A 288 5.13 -10.98 20.35
N MET A 289 5.92 -11.14 19.30
CA MET A 289 7.38 -11.30 19.36
C MET A 289 7.84 -12.47 20.27
N ARG A 290 6.98 -13.47 20.46
CA ARG A 290 7.22 -14.62 21.34
C ARG A 290 6.67 -15.89 20.69
N ALA A 291 7.34 -17.01 20.94
CA ALA A 291 6.90 -18.34 20.56
C ALA A 291 7.38 -19.34 21.63
N MET A 292 6.51 -20.28 22.02
CA MET A 292 6.88 -21.31 23.01
C MET A 292 8.04 -22.19 22.53
N SER A 293 8.11 -22.47 21.22
CA SER A 293 9.21 -23.18 20.57
C SER A 293 10.57 -22.51 20.67
N LEU A 294 10.62 -21.20 20.97
CA LEU A 294 11.86 -20.45 21.15
C LEU A 294 12.29 -20.31 22.62
N VAL A 295 11.47 -20.74 23.57
CA VAL A 295 11.83 -20.73 24.99
C VAL A 295 13.00 -21.69 25.16
N SER A 296 14.17 -21.14 25.44
CA SER A 296 15.39 -21.89 25.71
C SER A 296 15.15 -22.81 26.90
N ASN A 297 15.54 -24.08 26.72
CA ASN A 297 15.54 -25.16 27.69
C ASN A 297 15.56 -24.65 29.15
N GLU A 298 14.41 -24.72 29.83
CA GLU A 298 14.30 -24.40 31.27
C GLU A 298 15.29 -25.21 32.11
N GLY A 299 15.85 -26.29 31.54
CA GLY A 299 16.90 -27.11 32.11
C GLY A 299 18.12 -26.37 32.67
N ASP A 300 18.55 -25.21 32.14
CA ASP A 300 19.69 -24.48 32.74
C ASP A 300 19.31 -23.73 34.02
N SER A 301 18.07 -23.22 34.10
CA SER A 301 17.54 -22.59 35.33
C SER A 301 17.19 -23.66 36.36
N GLU A 302 16.51 -24.72 35.94
CA GLU A 302 16.15 -25.87 36.78
C GLU A 302 17.40 -26.58 37.33
N GLN A 303 18.46 -26.74 36.53
CA GLN A 303 19.73 -27.30 37.03
C GLN A 303 20.38 -26.42 38.10
N ASN A 304 20.32 -25.10 37.95
CA ASN A 304 20.85 -24.18 38.95
C ASN A 304 20.03 -24.24 40.25
N GLU A 305 18.70 -24.37 40.17
CA GLU A 305 17.84 -24.56 41.32
C GLU A 305 18.06 -25.91 42.02
N ILE A 306 18.20 -27.00 41.27
CA ILE A 306 18.51 -28.34 41.81
C ILE A 306 19.87 -28.31 42.53
N ARG A 307 20.88 -27.67 41.95
CA ARG A 307 22.20 -27.52 42.60
C ARG A 307 22.09 -26.73 43.91
N SER A 308 21.31 -25.65 43.92
CA SER A 308 21.07 -24.86 45.14
C SER A 308 20.32 -25.66 46.22
N LEU A 309 19.36 -26.50 45.84
CA LEU A 309 18.65 -27.38 46.76
C LEU A 309 19.56 -28.46 47.34
N GLN A 310 20.48 -29.01 46.55
CA GLN A 310 21.44 -30.01 46.99
C GLN A 310 22.42 -29.47 48.03
N GLU A 311 22.93 -28.24 47.84
CA GLU A 311 23.76 -27.54 48.83
C GLU A 311 23.03 -27.31 50.16
N LYS A 312 21.75 -26.91 50.10
CA LYS A 312 20.91 -26.75 51.30
C LYS A 312 20.70 -28.08 52.02
N LEU A 313 20.49 -29.17 51.30
CA LEU A 313 20.32 -30.50 51.89
C LEU A 313 21.60 -30.95 52.61
N GLU A 314 22.77 -30.81 51.98
CA GLU A 314 24.05 -31.15 52.62
C GLU A 314 24.33 -30.32 53.88
N SER A 315 24.01 -29.02 53.85
CA SER A 315 24.13 -28.14 55.02
C SER A 315 23.23 -28.62 56.17
N THR A 316 21.95 -28.91 55.90
CA THR A 316 21.03 -29.42 56.92
C THR A 316 21.45 -30.77 57.47
N MET A 317 21.96 -31.68 56.62
CA MET A 317 22.42 -33.00 57.03
C MET A 317 23.66 -32.92 57.93
N SER A 318 24.60 -32.02 57.61
CA SER A 318 25.75 -31.73 58.47
C SER A 318 25.32 -31.21 59.85
N LEU A 319 24.37 -30.27 59.87
CA LEU A 319 23.85 -29.67 61.09
C LEU A 319 23.14 -30.71 61.98
N VAL A 320 22.32 -31.58 61.38
CA VAL A 320 21.67 -32.70 62.08
C VAL A 320 22.70 -33.68 62.66
N LYS A 321 23.77 -33.97 61.92
CA LYS A 321 24.86 -34.85 62.41
C LYS A 321 25.60 -34.24 63.60
N GLN A 322 25.89 -32.95 63.56
CA GLN A 322 26.51 -32.23 64.67
C GLN A 322 25.61 -32.23 65.91
N LEU A 323 24.31 -31.91 65.74
CA LEU A 323 23.36 -31.88 66.84
C LEU A 323 23.17 -33.28 67.46
N SER A 324 23.10 -34.32 66.63
CA SER A 324 23.00 -35.72 67.08
C SER A 324 24.24 -36.16 67.87
N GLY A 325 25.44 -35.76 67.42
CA GLY A 325 26.69 -36.01 68.14
C GLY A 325 26.71 -35.33 69.51
N GLN A 326 26.33 -34.05 69.58
CA GLN A 326 26.22 -33.31 70.84
C GLN A 326 25.19 -33.93 71.80
N LEU A 327 24.06 -34.40 71.27
CA LEU A 327 23.03 -35.08 72.06
C LEU A 327 23.52 -36.43 72.60
N ALA A 328 24.32 -37.17 71.83
CA ALA A 328 24.91 -38.43 72.27
C ALA A 328 25.96 -38.22 73.37
N GLU A 329 26.82 -37.21 73.25
CA GLU A 329 27.78 -36.83 74.29
C GLU A 329 27.07 -36.39 75.59
N LEU A 330 25.97 -35.63 75.50
CA LEU A 330 25.15 -35.25 76.64
C LEU A 330 24.44 -36.43 77.31
N LYS A 331 24.21 -37.53 76.59
CA LYS A 331 23.58 -38.75 77.14
C LYS A 331 24.58 -39.65 77.88
N GLU A 332 25.88 -39.55 77.56
CA GLU A 332 26.96 -40.30 78.24
C GLU A 332 27.44 -39.64 79.54
N GLN A 333 27.05 -38.38 79.81
CA GLN A 333 27.28 -37.66 81.07
C GLN A 333 26.14 -37.91 82.08
#